data_AF-A0A167PP72-F1
#
_entry.id   AF-A0A167PP72-F1
#
_cell.length_a   1.000
_cell.length_b   1.000
_cell.length_c   1.000
_cell.angle_alpha   90.00
_cell.angle_beta   90.00
_cell.angle_gamma   90.00
#
_symmetry.space_group_name_H-M   'P 1'
#
loop_
_entity.id
_entity.type
_entity.pdbx_description
1 polymer ?
#
loop_
_entity_poly.entity_id
_entity_poly.type
_entity_poly.pdbx_seq_one_letter_code
_entity_poly.pdbx_strand_id
1 'polypeptide(L)'
;MKVSTLIGAALVAGAAAEPHIYLIRHAEKNRDGTISAQGKKREQCLIDVFGRDSKFNIQKIIVQNPYAGDNLSQRPYNTTLPLAKSLGLTIEHQCDYDETDCAAKEARAYDGPGNILIAWEHVKLRKVSEALGADAPKYPDSRYDLIYDQPYPYDEVTTYSEACPVDKRPALIPNSLWSNVPFVAVCVAVFLIWGGLNAGEQLIALCLQDVRGDSAAHVVAVLPPRSLRRACSSTCLLASAFRTCALPCPCRLACAASDVASLLPAVPCRVAGPGYWRAVCPVVALNPLGADLIYTMAILFTTGCVPGPGHRP
;
A
#
# COMPACT_ATOMS: atom_id res chain seq x y z
N MET A 1 -2.84 -41.83 -68.72
CA MET A 1 -3.82 -40.87 -68.17
C MET A 1 -3.35 -40.47 -66.77
N LYS A 2 -2.85 -39.24 -66.60
CA LYS A 2 -2.47 -38.70 -65.28
C LYS A 2 -3.60 -37.77 -64.83
N VAL A 3 -4.31 -38.16 -63.78
CA VAL A 3 -5.35 -37.33 -63.14
C VAL A 3 -4.64 -36.54 -62.04
N SER A 4 -4.47 -35.24 -62.26
CA SER A 4 -4.01 -34.31 -61.21
C SER A 4 -5.25 -33.81 -60.46
N THR A 5 -5.34 -34.16 -59.19
CA THR A 5 -6.40 -33.68 -58.30
C THR A 5 -5.92 -32.40 -57.61
N LEU A 6 -6.49 -31.26 -57.99
CA LEU A 6 -6.34 -29.98 -57.29
C LEU A 6 -7.31 -29.96 -56.10
N ILE A 7 -6.78 -29.97 -54.88
CA ILE A 7 -7.56 -29.71 -53.67
C ILE A 7 -7.60 -28.19 -53.49
N GLY A 8 -8.72 -27.57 -53.84
CA GLY A 8 -9.02 -26.19 -53.49
C GLY A 8 -9.47 -26.12 -52.04
N ALA A 9 -8.70 -25.44 -51.19
CA ALA A 9 -9.14 -25.09 -49.84
C ALA A 9 -10.17 -23.95 -49.93
N ALA A 10 -11.43 -24.26 -49.65
CA ALA A 10 -12.47 -23.25 -49.49
C ALA A 10 -12.28 -22.54 -48.14
N LEU A 11 -11.93 -21.25 -48.18
CA LEU A 11 -11.99 -20.35 -47.04
C LEU A 11 -13.46 -20.08 -46.72
N VAL A 12 -13.95 -20.66 -45.62
CA VAL A 12 -15.24 -20.28 -45.03
C VAL A 12 -15.01 -18.98 -44.29
N ALA A 13 -15.46 -17.86 -44.89
CA ALA A 13 -15.60 -16.60 -44.17
C ALA A 13 -16.78 -16.74 -43.19
N GLY A 14 -16.47 -17.05 -41.93
CA GLY A 14 -17.46 -16.94 -40.86
C GLY A 14 -17.85 -15.47 -40.68
N ALA A 15 -19.14 -15.16 -40.63
CA ALA A 15 -19.61 -13.85 -40.23
C ALA A 15 -19.02 -13.52 -38.85
N ALA A 16 -18.31 -12.39 -38.74
CA ALA A 16 -17.83 -11.92 -37.45
C ALA A 16 -19.04 -11.69 -36.55
N ALA A 17 -19.03 -12.27 -35.35
CA ALA A 17 -20.04 -11.97 -34.35
C ALA A 17 -19.91 -10.48 -33.99
N GLU A 18 -21.05 -9.78 -33.94
CA GLU A 18 -21.10 -8.38 -33.54
C GLU A 18 -20.54 -8.20 -32.12
N PRO A 19 -19.79 -7.12 -31.87
CA PRO A 19 -19.09 -6.95 -30.60
C PRO A 19 -20.07 -6.76 -29.44
N HIS A 20 -19.77 -7.33 -28.28
CA HIS A 20 -20.41 -6.89 -27.03
C HIS A 20 -19.77 -5.57 -26.58
N ILE A 21 -20.57 -4.65 -26.04
CA ILE A 21 -20.09 -3.36 -25.55
C ILE A 21 -20.19 -3.32 -24.03
N TYR A 22 -19.06 -3.09 -23.38
CA TYR A 22 -18.96 -2.90 -21.94
C TYR A 22 -18.68 -1.44 -21.63
N LEU A 23 -19.47 -0.80 -20.77
CA LEU A 23 -19.23 0.57 -20.34
C LEU A 23 -18.83 0.62 -18.87
N ILE A 24 -17.78 1.38 -18.56
CA ILE A 24 -17.29 1.57 -17.19
C ILE A 24 -17.08 3.05 -16.86
N ARG A 25 -17.20 3.38 -15.58
CA ARG A 25 -16.80 4.70 -15.05
C ARG A 25 -15.29 4.74 -14.87
N HIS A 26 -14.70 5.93 -15.05
CA HIS A 26 -13.35 6.23 -14.57
C HIS A 26 -13.11 5.78 -13.11
N ALA A 27 -11.86 5.54 -12.74
CA ALA A 27 -11.43 5.13 -11.40
C ALA A 27 -11.66 6.20 -10.32
N GLU A 28 -11.60 5.79 -9.04
CA GLU A 28 -11.84 6.64 -7.88
C GLU A 28 -10.95 7.88 -7.88
N LYS A 29 -11.51 9.03 -7.51
CA LYS A 29 -10.86 10.34 -7.59
C LYS A 29 -10.54 10.93 -6.22
N ASN A 30 -9.46 11.72 -6.18
CA ASN A 30 -9.17 12.66 -5.10
C ASN A 30 -10.08 13.90 -5.18
N ARG A 31 -10.04 14.75 -4.15
CA ARG A 31 -10.83 16.01 -4.12
C ARG A 31 -10.44 16.99 -5.23
N ASP A 32 -9.17 17.03 -5.61
CA ASP A 32 -8.63 17.82 -6.72
C ASP A 32 -8.98 17.25 -8.11
N GLY A 33 -9.59 16.07 -8.14
CA GLY A 33 -10.01 15.38 -9.33
C GLY A 33 -8.99 14.42 -9.93
N THR A 34 -7.76 14.35 -9.42
CA THR A 34 -6.79 13.35 -9.88
C THR A 34 -7.22 11.93 -9.49
N ILE A 35 -6.70 10.90 -10.17
CA ILE A 35 -6.96 9.51 -9.77
C ILE A 35 -6.35 9.27 -8.38
N SER A 36 -7.17 8.76 -7.47
CA SER A 36 -6.79 8.44 -6.09
C SER A 36 -5.90 7.19 -6.02
N ALA A 37 -5.25 6.98 -4.87
CA ALA A 37 -4.49 5.75 -4.64
C ALA A 37 -5.36 4.48 -4.70
N GLN A 38 -6.65 4.59 -4.36
CA GLN A 38 -7.63 3.52 -4.53
C GLN A 38 -7.92 3.29 -6.01
N GLY A 39 -8.16 4.38 -6.75
CA GLY A 39 -8.39 4.33 -8.19
C GLY A 39 -7.25 3.66 -8.94
N LYS A 40 -5.99 3.97 -8.59
CA LYS A 40 -4.81 3.29 -9.17
C LYS A 40 -4.75 1.79 -8.92
N LYS A 41 -5.35 1.28 -7.84
CA LYS A 41 -5.46 -0.18 -7.62
C LYS A 41 -6.57 -0.78 -8.44
N ARG A 42 -7.70 -0.08 -8.55
CA ARG A 42 -8.77 -0.47 -9.45
C ARG A 42 -8.25 -0.57 -10.88
N GLU A 43 -7.46 0.40 -11.35
CA GLU A 43 -6.78 0.36 -12.66
C GLU A 43 -5.97 -0.93 -12.89
N GLN A 44 -5.27 -1.43 -11.86
CA GLN A 44 -4.55 -2.69 -11.95
C GLN A 44 -5.50 -3.89 -11.96
N CYS A 45 -6.54 -3.89 -11.12
CA CYS A 45 -7.54 -4.93 -11.11
C CYS A 45 -8.30 -5.03 -12.44
N LEU A 46 -8.51 -3.92 -13.16
CA LEU A 46 -9.11 -3.93 -14.49
C LEU A 46 -8.29 -4.77 -15.50
N ILE A 47 -6.97 -4.92 -15.29
CA ILE A 47 -6.12 -5.82 -16.09
C ILE A 47 -6.51 -7.28 -15.87
N ASP A 48 -6.87 -7.66 -14.63
CA ASP A 48 -7.31 -9.02 -14.32
C ASP A 48 -8.75 -9.26 -14.82
N VAL A 49 -9.62 -8.25 -14.71
CA VAL A 49 -11.03 -8.34 -15.13
C VAL A 49 -11.15 -8.41 -16.65
N PHE A 50 -10.49 -7.50 -17.38
CA PHE A 50 -10.61 -7.32 -18.83
C PHE A 50 -9.37 -7.81 -19.60
N GLY A 51 -8.47 -8.55 -18.95
CA GLY A 51 -7.22 -9.02 -19.54
C GLY A 51 -7.39 -9.95 -20.74
N ARG A 52 -6.26 -10.34 -21.34
CA ARG A 52 -6.21 -11.12 -22.59
C ARG A 52 -6.99 -12.43 -22.54
N ASP A 53 -6.96 -13.10 -21.38
CA ASP A 53 -7.61 -14.39 -21.16
C ASP A 53 -9.01 -14.25 -20.52
N SER A 54 -9.51 -13.02 -20.40
CA SER A 54 -10.83 -12.77 -19.81
C SER A 54 -11.95 -13.16 -20.78
N LYS A 55 -13.11 -13.52 -20.21
CA LYS A 55 -14.34 -13.74 -20.98
C LYS A 55 -14.78 -12.50 -21.79
N PHE A 56 -14.29 -11.32 -21.42
CA PHE A 56 -14.66 -10.07 -22.05
C PHE A 56 -13.98 -9.87 -23.40
N ASN A 57 -12.80 -10.46 -23.65
CA ASN A 57 -12.09 -10.40 -24.93
C ASN A 57 -12.07 -8.97 -25.55
N ILE A 58 -11.57 -8.00 -24.79
CA ILE A 58 -11.55 -6.59 -25.22
C ILE A 58 -10.50 -6.40 -26.33
N GLN A 59 -10.92 -5.85 -27.47
CA GLN A 59 -10.08 -5.58 -28.64
C GLN A 59 -10.14 -4.12 -29.10
N LYS A 60 -11.02 -3.30 -28.50
CA LYS A 60 -11.07 -1.86 -28.71
C LYS A 60 -11.43 -1.15 -27.40
N ILE A 61 -10.74 -0.05 -27.12
CA ILE A 61 -11.01 0.80 -25.97
C ILE A 61 -11.35 2.21 -26.47
N ILE A 62 -12.51 2.72 -26.10
CA ILE A 62 -12.99 4.07 -26.46
C ILE A 62 -13.14 4.89 -25.18
N VAL A 63 -12.61 6.10 -25.17
CA VAL A 63 -12.73 7.04 -24.05
C VAL A 63 -12.99 8.45 -24.57
N GLN A 64 -13.33 9.36 -23.66
CA GLN A 64 -13.41 10.78 -23.98
C GLN A 64 -12.02 11.39 -24.23
N ASN A 65 -11.95 12.40 -25.09
CA ASN A 65 -10.74 13.11 -25.46
C ASN A 65 -10.08 13.77 -24.24
N PRO A 66 -8.84 13.38 -23.86
CA PRO A 66 -8.17 13.92 -22.68
C PRO A 66 -7.51 15.28 -22.98
N TYR A 67 -7.93 16.32 -22.27
CA TYR A 67 -7.33 17.66 -22.38
C TYR A 67 -6.24 17.89 -21.33
N ALA A 68 -5.13 18.51 -21.74
CA ALA A 68 -4.03 18.84 -20.82
C ALA A 68 -4.50 19.79 -19.71
N GLY A 69 -4.28 19.40 -18.45
CA GLY A 69 -4.67 20.19 -17.28
C GLY A 69 -6.13 20.02 -16.83
N ASP A 70 -6.94 19.28 -17.57
CA ASP A 70 -8.32 18.97 -17.17
C ASP A 70 -8.42 17.54 -16.64
N ASN A 71 -8.45 17.43 -15.31
CA ASN A 71 -8.62 16.14 -14.64
C ASN A 71 -9.93 15.43 -15.04
N LEU A 72 -11.00 16.16 -15.35
CA LEU A 72 -12.29 15.53 -15.72
C LEU A 72 -12.13 14.73 -17.00
N SER A 73 -11.59 15.33 -18.06
CA SER A 73 -11.39 14.65 -19.34
C SER A 73 -10.29 13.59 -19.33
N GLN A 74 -9.24 13.77 -18.54
CA GLN A 74 -8.14 12.80 -18.46
C GLN A 74 -8.48 11.51 -17.73
N ARG A 75 -9.47 11.54 -16.83
CA ARG A 75 -9.75 10.44 -15.90
C ARG A 75 -10.09 9.12 -16.60
N PRO A 76 -11.01 9.06 -17.57
CA PRO A 76 -11.31 7.81 -18.27
C PRO A 76 -10.10 7.25 -19.03
N TYR A 77 -9.33 8.12 -19.71
CA TYR A 77 -8.10 7.72 -20.38
C TYR A 77 -7.07 7.12 -19.40
N ASN A 78 -6.80 7.81 -18.29
CA ASN A 78 -5.84 7.33 -17.28
C ASN A 78 -6.30 6.00 -16.66
N THR A 79 -7.61 5.83 -16.48
CA THR A 79 -8.19 4.62 -15.90
C THR A 79 -7.93 3.38 -16.76
N THR A 80 -8.03 3.53 -18.09
CA THR A 80 -7.88 2.40 -19.02
C THR A 80 -6.47 2.22 -19.56
N LEU A 81 -5.58 3.20 -19.36
CA LEU A 81 -4.21 3.16 -19.88
C LEU A 81 -3.39 1.91 -19.46
N PRO A 82 -3.42 1.44 -18.21
CA PRO A 82 -2.71 0.21 -17.83
C PRO A 82 -3.26 -1.03 -18.54
N LEU A 83 -4.59 -1.15 -18.64
CA LEU A 83 -5.26 -2.22 -19.37
C LEU A 83 -4.90 -2.20 -20.86
N ALA A 84 -5.00 -1.04 -21.52
CA ALA A 84 -4.65 -0.87 -22.93
C ALA A 84 -3.21 -1.34 -23.21
N LYS A 85 -2.26 -0.94 -22.35
CA LYS A 85 -0.86 -1.38 -22.45
C LYS A 85 -0.70 -2.89 -22.27
N SER A 86 -1.44 -3.50 -21.34
CA SER A 86 -1.38 -4.96 -21.11
C SER A 86 -1.94 -5.77 -22.29
N LEU A 87 -2.98 -5.24 -22.95
CA LEU A 87 -3.59 -5.85 -24.13
C LEU A 87 -2.79 -5.57 -25.41
N GLY A 88 -1.96 -4.52 -25.41
CA GLY A 88 -1.25 -4.03 -26.60
C GLY A 88 -2.15 -3.20 -27.52
N LEU A 89 -3.16 -2.54 -26.97
CA LEU A 89 -4.14 -1.74 -27.71
C LEU A 89 -3.82 -0.24 -27.60
N THR A 90 -4.16 0.49 -28.65
CA THR A 90 -4.32 1.96 -28.60
C THR A 90 -5.69 2.30 -28.03
N ILE A 91 -5.77 3.44 -27.34
CA ILE A 91 -7.04 3.97 -26.83
C ILE A 91 -7.58 4.96 -27.85
N GLU A 92 -8.81 4.76 -28.29
CA GLU A 92 -9.53 5.73 -29.13
C GLU A 92 -10.12 6.84 -28.26
N HIS A 93 -9.80 8.10 -28.58
CA HIS A 93 -10.15 9.24 -27.73
C HIS A 93 -10.51 10.50 -28.53
N GLN A 94 -11.17 10.36 -29.68
CA GLN A 94 -11.50 11.51 -30.54
C GLN A 94 -12.78 12.25 -30.11
N CYS A 95 -13.61 11.64 -29.26
CA CYS A 95 -14.91 12.18 -28.87
C CYS A 95 -14.81 13.04 -27.61
N ASP A 96 -15.39 14.24 -27.62
CA ASP A 96 -15.39 15.12 -26.44
C ASP A 96 -16.38 14.68 -25.36
N TYR A 97 -16.21 15.20 -24.14
CA TYR A 97 -17.01 14.85 -22.95
C TYR A 97 -18.53 14.86 -23.16
N ASP A 98 -19.04 15.83 -23.93
CA ASP A 98 -20.47 15.98 -24.21
C ASP A 98 -20.94 15.19 -25.45
N GLU A 99 -20.02 14.65 -26.25
CA GLU A 99 -20.27 13.96 -27.52
C GLU A 99 -20.50 12.45 -27.32
N THR A 100 -21.48 12.10 -26.51
CA THR A 100 -21.80 10.68 -26.24
C THR A 100 -22.23 9.91 -27.50
N ASP A 101 -22.84 10.59 -28.47
CA ASP A 101 -23.21 10.00 -29.76
C ASP A 101 -21.99 9.67 -30.63
N CYS A 102 -20.88 10.41 -30.47
CA CYS A 102 -19.63 10.10 -31.15
C CYS A 102 -19.07 8.76 -30.68
N ALA A 103 -19.07 8.49 -29.37
CA ALA A 103 -18.61 7.22 -28.82
C ALA A 103 -19.46 6.04 -29.32
N ALA A 104 -20.78 6.21 -29.38
CA ALA A 104 -21.68 5.19 -29.93
C ALA A 104 -21.44 4.93 -31.42
N LYS A 105 -21.22 5.98 -32.22
CA LYS A 105 -20.86 5.83 -33.66
C LYS A 105 -19.53 5.10 -33.83
N GLU A 106 -18.53 5.47 -33.05
CA GLU A 106 -17.19 4.84 -33.06
C GLU A 106 -17.24 3.36 -32.69
N ALA A 107 -18.12 3.00 -31.75
CA ALA A 107 -18.35 1.60 -31.36
C ALA A 107 -19.09 0.82 -32.46
N ARG A 108 -20.16 1.38 -33.03
CA ARG A 108 -20.93 0.74 -34.12
C ARG A 108 -20.15 0.59 -35.43
N ALA A 109 -19.15 1.44 -35.65
CA ALA A 109 -18.28 1.37 -36.82
C ALA A 109 -17.19 0.29 -36.71
N TYR A 110 -17.07 -0.38 -35.55
CA TYR A 110 -16.07 -1.42 -35.35
C TYR A 110 -16.50 -2.74 -36.00
N ASP A 111 -15.69 -3.21 -36.95
CA ASP A 111 -15.87 -4.48 -37.68
C ASP A 111 -14.80 -5.53 -37.30
N GLY A 112 -13.98 -5.23 -36.29
CA GLY A 112 -12.91 -6.10 -35.81
C GLY A 112 -13.41 -7.24 -34.91
N PRO A 113 -12.52 -8.20 -34.58
CA PRO A 113 -12.87 -9.31 -33.70
C PRO A 113 -13.02 -8.85 -32.24
N GLY A 114 -13.74 -9.64 -31.44
CA GLY A 114 -13.85 -9.41 -30.00
C GLY A 114 -14.75 -8.23 -29.65
N ASN A 115 -14.54 -7.67 -28.45
CA ASN A 115 -15.49 -6.78 -27.82
C ASN A 115 -14.90 -5.40 -27.51
N ILE A 116 -15.78 -4.45 -27.18
CA ILE A 116 -15.43 -3.05 -27.01
C ILE A 116 -15.59 -2.67 -25.53
N LEU A 117 -14.61 -1.95 -24.99
CA LEU A 117 -14.71 -1.31 -23.68
C LEU A 117 -14.80 0.20 -23.87
N ILE A 118 -15.86 0.81 -23.35
CA ILE A 118 -16.03 2.27 -23.33
C ILE A 118 -15.85 2.75 -21.89
N ALA A 119 -14.88 3.65 -21.64
CA ALA A 119 -14.74 4.29 -20.35
C ALA A 119 -15.11 5.77 -20.42
N TRP A 120 -15.96 6.21 -19.49
CA TRP A 120 -16.47 7.58 -19.49
C TRP A 120 -16.74 8.11 -18.08
N GLU A 121 -17.21 9.35 -18.02
CA GLU A 121 -17.75 9.99 -16.82
C GLU A 121 -19.17 9.49 -16.49
N HIS A 122 -19.46 9.25 -15.20
CA HIS A 122 -20.69 8.60 -14.73
C HIS A 122 -22.02 9.29 -15.11
N VAL A 123 -22.05 10.62 -15.16
CA VAL A 123 -23.21 11.42 -15.56
C VAL A 123 -23.56 11.20 -17.03
N LYS A 124 -22.58 10.83 -17.84
CA LYS A 124 -22.73 10.64 -19.29
C LYS A 124 -22.84 9.18 -19.71
N LEU A 125 -22.46 8.21 -18.87
CA LEU A 125 -22.55 6.77 -19.20
C LEU A 125 -23.94 6.36 -19.67
N ARG A 126 -25.00 6.85 -19.01
CA ARG A 126 -26.38 6.60 -19.45
C ARG A 126 -26.64 7.11 -20.87
N LYS A 127 -26.16 8.31 -21.19
CA LYS A 127 -26.32 8.90 -22.53
C LYS A 127 -25.53 8.14 -23.61
N VAL A 128 -24.37 7.58 -23.25
CA VAL A 128 -23.63 6.68 -24.16
C VAL A 128 -24.45 5.41 -24.43
N SER A 129 -25.01 4.78 -23.39
CA SER A 129 -25.91 3.63 -23.54
C SER A 129 -27.14 3.95 -24.39
N GLU A 130 -27.77 5.10 -24.17
CA GLU A 130 -28.93 5.57 -24.94
C GLU A 130 -28.59 5.72 -26.42
N ALA A 131 -27.43 6.30 -26.75
CA ALA A 131 -26.94 6.43 -28.12
C ALA A 131 -26.61 5.08 -28.79
N LEU A 132 -26.24 4.08 -27.99
CA LEU A 132 -26.10 2.69 -28.41
C LEU A 132 -27.44 1.96 -28.58
N GLY A 133 -28.53 2.44 -27.97
CA GLY A 133 -29.89 1.93 -28.19
C GLY A 133 -30.62 1.43 -26.95
N ALA A 134 -29.98 1.44 -25.77
CA ALA A 134 -30.57 0.98 -24.51
C ALA A 134 -30.69 2.11 -23.49
N ASP A 135 -31.76 2.13 -22.69
CA ASP A 135 -31.88 3.04 -21.55
C ASP A 135 -31.30 2.39 -20.28
N ALA A 136 -30.02 2.67 -20.02
CA ALA A 136 -29.37 2.21 -18.79
C ALA A 136 -29.87 2.96 -17.54
N PRO A 137 -29.82 2.32 -16.36
CA PRO A 137 -30.08 3.03 -15.12
C PRO A 137 -29.09 4.19 -14.93
N LYS A 138 -29.46 5.17 -14.11
CA LYS A 138 -28.53 6.23 -13.68
C LYS A 138 -27.37 5.59 -12.90
N TYR A 139 -26.13 5.91 -13.29
CA TYR A 139 -24.95 5.43 -12.60
C TYR A 139 -24.86 6.04 -11.19
N PRO A 140 -24.77 5.25 -10.09
CA PRO A 140 -24.74 5.78 -8.73
C PRO A 140 -23.47 6.57 -8.43
N ASP A 141 -23.60 7.76 -7.85
CA ASP A 141 -22.47 8.66 -7.54
C ASP A 141 -21.45 8.01 -6.58
N SER A 142 -21.94 7.18 -5.65
CA SER A 142 -21.15 6.48 -4.61
C SER A 142 -20.41 5.24 -5.09
N ARG A 143 -20.66 4.79 -6.33
CA ARG A 143 -20.09 3.57 -6.91
C ARG A 143 -19.10 3.91 -8.02
N TYR A 144 -18.13 3.03 -8.21
CA TYR A 144 -17.12 3.15 -9.27
C TYR A 144 -16.97 1.85 -10.06
N ASP A 145 -17.39 0.74 -9.49
CA ASP A 145 -17.08 -0.64 -9.86
C ASP A 145 -18.16 -1.29 -10.75
N LEU A 146 -19.17 -0.56 -11.19
CA LEU A 146 -20.23 -1.13 -12.03
C LEU A 146 -19.83 -1.13 -13.50
N ILE A 147 -20.12 -2.26 -14.15
CA ILE A 147 -20.05 -2.48 -15.59
C ILE A 147 -21.47 -2.44 -16.13
N TYR A 148 -21.69 -1.66 -17.19
CA TYR A 148 -22.87 -1.79 -18.05
C TYR A 148 -22.50 -2.74 -19.19
N ASP A 149 -23.12 -3.91 -19.18
CA ASP A 149 -22.96 -4.97 -20.17
C ASP A 149 -24.11 -4.86 -21.19
N GLN A 150 -23.77 -4.45 -22.40
CA GLN A 150 -24.72 -4.14 -23.48
C GLN A 150 -24.37 -5.02 -24.70
N PRO A 151 -24.94 -6.23 -24.77
CA PRO A 151 -24.73 -7.14 -25.91
C PRO A 151 -25.46 -6.62 -27.16
N TYR A 152 -25.05 -7.08 -28.34
CA TYR A 152 -25.80 -6.84 -29.58
C TYR A 152 -27.24 -7.41 -29.44
N PRO A 153 -28.30 -6.70 -29.88
CA PRO A 153 -28.34 -5.52 -30.76
C PRO A 153 -28.26 -4.16 -30.04
N TYR A 154 -27.78 -4.15 -28.79
CA TYR A 154 -27.54 -2.98 -27.94
C TYR A 154 -28.82 -2.29 -27.42
N ASP A 155 -29.94 -2.98 -27.39
CA ASP A 155 -31.23 -2.50 -26.88
C ASP A 155 -31.45 -2.80 -25.39
N GLU A 156 -30.67 -3.72 -24.82
CA GLU A 156 -30.72 -4.09 -23.40
C GLU A 156 -29.38 -3.86 -22.68
N VAL A 157 -29.46 -3.63 -21.36
CA VAL A 157 -28.29 -3.42 -20.51
C VAL A 157 -28.42 -4.17 -19.19
N THR A 158 -27.41 -4.99 -18.89
CA THR A 158 -27.26 -5.62 -17.59
C THR A 158 -26.19 -4.90 -16.79
N THR A 159 -26.42 -4.66 -15.49
CA THR A 159 -25.45 -3.99 -14.61
C THR A 159 -24.97 -4.94 -13.52
N TYR A 160 -23.65 -5.07 -13.37
CA TYR A 160 -23.02 -5.84 -12.29
C TYR A 160 -21.69 -5.22 -11.88
N SER A 161 -21.20 -5.62 -10.70
CA SER A 161 -19.89 -5.19 -10.21
C SER A 161 -18.77 -5.99 -10.87
N GLU A 162 -17.68 -5.32 -11.23
CA GLU A 162 -16.41 -5.94 -11.64
C GLU A 162 -15.71 -6.68 -10.50
N ALA A 163 -16.19 -6.53 -9.25
CA ALA A 163 -15.66 -7.13 -8.03
C ALA A 163 -14.21 -6.74 -7.69
N CYS A 164 -13.73 -5.61 -8.20
CA CYS A 164 -12.44 -5.06 -7.81
C CYS A 164 -12.43 -4.61 -6.34
N PRO A 165 -11.34 -4.88 -5.59
CA PRO A 165 -11.29 -4.57 -4.17
C PRO A 165 -11.38 -3.05 -3.94
N VAL A 166 -12.47 -2.65 -3.28
CA VAL A 166 -12.69 -1.29 -2.80
C VAL A 166 -11.87 -1.12 -1.52
N ASP A 167 -10.59 -0.86 -1.67
CA ASP A 167 -9.68 -0.71 -0.54
C ASP A 167 -10.10 0.49 0.32
N LYS A 168 -10.68 0.21 1.50
CA LYS A 168 -10.67 1.14 2.63
C LYS A 168 -9.23 1.22 3.18
N ARG A 169 -8.33 1.80 2.37
CA ARG A 169 -6.90 2.13 2.60
C ARG A 169 -6.04 0.97 3.18
N PRO A 170 -5.14 0.34 2.41
CA PRO A 170 -4.15 -0.57 2.99
C PRO A 170 -3.08 0.27 3.68
N ALA A 171 -2.85 -0.06 4.94
CA ALA A 171 -1.70 0.44 5.67
C ALA A 171 -0.40 -0.02 4.97
N LEU A 172 0.62 0.83 5.00
CA LEU A 172 1.98 0.55 4.50
C LEU A 172 2.54 -0.76 5.08
N ILE A 173 2.15 -1.07 6.32
CA ILE A 173 2.33 -2.37 6.95
C ILE A 173 0.97 -3.08 6.87
N PRO A 174 0.86 -4.26 6.24
CA PRO A 174 -0.42 -4.94 6.10
C PRO A 174 -1.04 -5.22 7.48
N ASN A 175 -2.34 -4.96 7.63
CA ASN A 175 -3.06 -5.16 8.89
C ASN A 175 -2.99 -6.61 9.39
N SER A 176 -2.79 -7.58 8.49
CA SER A 176 -2.55 -8.99 8.84
C SER A 176 -1.30 -9.18 9.71
N LEU A 177 -0.27 -8.35 9.55
CA LEU A 177 0.95 -8.43 10.36
C LEU A 177 0.69 -8.01 11.82
N TRP A 178 -0.23 -7.09 12.05
CA TRP A 178 -0.67 -6.69 13.40
C TRP A 178 -1.53 -7.76 14.09
N SER A 179 -1.94 -8.81 13.39
CA SER A 179 -2.56 -9.99 14.01
C SER A 179 -1.51 -11.01 14.49
N ASN A 180 -0.23 -10.82 14.12
CA ASN A 180 0.87 -11.67 14.54
C ASN A 180 1.38 -11.23 15.92
N VAL A 181 1.12 -12.04 16.95
CA VAL A 181 1.50 -11.74 18.35
C VAL A 181 3.00 -11.42 18.50
N PRO A 182 3.94 -12.20 17.92
CA PRO A 182 5.36 -11.85 17.95
C PRO A 182 5.66 -10.45 17.38
N PHE A 183 5.09 -10.08 16.24
CA PHE A 183 5.30 -8.77 15.62
C PHE A 183 4.79 -7.63 16.52
N VAL A 184 3.54 -7.74 17.00
CA VAL A 184 2.95 -6.73 17.89
C VAL A 184 3.75 -6.57 19.17
N ALA A 185 4.20 -7.68 19.76
CA ALA A 185 5.00 -7.67 20.98
C ALA A 185 6.32 -6.92 20.80
N VAL A 186 7.02 -7.13 19.67
CA VAL A 186 8.26 -6.41 19.36
C VAL A 186 8.00 -4.91 19.18
N CYS A 187 6.96 -4.52 18.43
CA CYS A 187 6.62 -3.12 18.22
C CYS A 187 6.25 -2.40 19.52
N VAL A 188 5.45 -3.03 20.38
CA VAL A 188 5.08 -2.49 21.69
C VAL A 188 6.32 -2.38 22.60
N ALA A 189 7.18 -3.40 22.64
CA ALA A 189 8.40 -3.37 23.43
C ALA A 189 9.33 -2.24 22.98
N VAL A 190 9.55 -2.06 21.68
CA VAL A 190 10.34 -0.94 21.13
C VAL A 190 9.71 0.39 21.55
N PHE A 191 8.41 0.57 21.38
CA PHE A 191 7.73 1.81 21.75
C PHE A 191 7.90 2.15 23.23
N LEU A 192 7.68 1.18 24.13
CA LEU A 192 7.77 1.40 25.57
C LEU A 192 9.21 1.69 26.02
N ILE A 193 10.18 0.97 25.48
CA ILE A 193 11.59 1.14 25.83
C ILE A 193 12.11 2.51 25.38
N TRP A 194 11.83 2.92 24.13
CA TRP A 194 12.21 4.24 23.64
C TRP A 194 11.44 5.36 24.34
N GLY A 195 10.18 5.13 24.68
CA GLY A 195 9.35 6.06 25.47
C GLY A 195 9.92 6.27 26.87
N GLY A 196 10.19 5.19 27.60
CA GLY A 196 10.76 5.23 28.96
C GLY A 196 12.13 5.87 29.01
N LEU A 197 12.98 5.60 28.02
CA LEU A 197 14.30 6.20 27.94
C LEU A 197 14.23 7.72 27.75
N ASN A 198 13.39 8.19 26.82
CA ASN A 198 13.22 9.63 26.58
C ASN A 198 12.59 10.34 27.78
N ALA A 199 11.57 9.74 28.41
CA ALA A 199 10.94 10.31 29.60
C ALA A 199 11.91 10.38 30.79
N GLY A 200 12.68 9.32 31.03
CA GLY A 200 13.63 9.24 32.14
C GLY A 200 14.74 10.28 32.05
N GLU A 201 15.29 10.53 30.86
CA GLU A 201 16.33 11.55 30.67
C GLU A 201 15.80 12.97 30.96
N GLN A 202 14.57 13.28 30.53
CA GLN A 202 13.96 14.60 30.79
C GLN A 202 13.63 14.79 32.27
N LEU A 203 13.08 13.76 32.93
CA LEU A 203 12.76 13.81 34.36
C LEU A 203 14.00 13.99 35.23
N ILE A 204 15.11 13.30 34.90
CA ILE A 204 16.37 13.44 35.65
C ILE A 204 16.96 14.84 35.45
N ALA A 205 16.93 15.37 34.23
CA ALA A 205 17.42 16.73 33.95
C ALA A 205 16.63 17.78 34.74
N LEU A 206 15.30 17.72 34.70
CA LEU A 206 14.42 18.61 35.46
C LEU A 206 14.65 18.49 36.98
N CYS A 207 14.81 17.27 37.48
CA CYS A 207 15.04 17.02 38.89
C CYS A 207 16.38 17.60 39.39
N LEU A 208 17.45 17.47 38.62
CA LEU A 208 18.75 18.05 38.99
C LEU A 208 18.71 19.58 38.94
N GLN A 209 18.06 20.17 37.92
CA GLN A 209 18.01 21.62 37.73
C GLN A 209 17.00 22.31 38.66
N ASP A 210 15.75 21.87 38.68
CA ASP A 210 14.65 22.58 39.35
C ASP A 210 14.44 22.14 40.81
N VAL A 211 14.70 20.87 41.14
CA VAL A 211 14.50 20.35 42.50
C VAL A 211 15.77 20.44 43.35
N ARG A 212 16.94 20.20 42.75
CA ARG A 212 18.24 20.24 43.45
C ARG A 212 19.03 21.53 43.22
N GLY A 213 18.65 22.36 42.25
CA GLY A 213 19.31 23.64 41.96
C GLY A 213 20.68 23.50 41.29
N ASP A 214 21.00 22.35 40.69
CA ASP A 214 22.26 22.16 39.98
C ASP A 214 22.30 23.04 38.72
N SER A 215 23.47 23.62 38.42
CA SER A 215 23.65 24.40 37.20
C SER A 215 23.53 23.52 35.95
N ALA A 216 23.02 24.08 34.85
CA ALA A 216 22.87 23.36 33.59
C ALA A 216 24.21 22.76 33.09
N ALA A 217 25.33 23.45 33.32
CA ALA A 217 26.67 22.97 32.97
C ALA A 217 27.08 21.71 33.75
N HIS A 218 26.75 21.65 35.05
CA HIS A 218 27.01 20.47 35.87
C HIS A 218 26.17 19.28 35.40
N VAL A 219 24.88 19.49 35.10
CA VAL A 219 23.98 18.44 34.60
C VAL A 219 24.47 17.86 33.27
N VAL A 220 24.93 18.71 32.34
CA VAL A 220 25.50 18.26 31.04
C VAL A 220 26.81 17.50 31.23
N ALA A 221 27.67 17.90 32.17
CA ALA A 221 28.92 17.20 32.46
C ALA A 221 28.68 15.80 33.05
N VAL A 222 27.60 15.66 33.82
CA VAL A 222 27.29 14.47 34.60
C VAL A 222 26.41 13.48 33.81
N LEU A 223 25.54 13.97 32.91
CA LEU A 223 24.81 13.15 31.95
C LEU A 223 25.57 13.10 30.61
N PRO A 224 26.36 12.05 30.33
CA PRO A 224 27.15 11.97 29.11
C PRO A 224 26.27 12.02 27.84
N PRO A 225 26.79 12.51 26.71
CA PRO A 225 26.08 12.48 25.43
C PRO A 225 25.59 11.07 25.09
N ARG A 226 24.38 10.98 24.51
CA ARG A 226 23.71 9.70 24.20
C ARG A 226 24.56 8.74 23.36
N SER A 227 25.41 9.29 22.50
CA SER A 227 26.38 8.54 21.68
C SER A 227 27.40 7.75 22.52
N LEU A 228 27.88 8.33 23.62
CA LEU A 228 28.87 7.70 24.50
C LEU A 228 28.21 6.61 25.37
N ARG A 229 27.00 6.87 25.89
CA ARG A 229 26.22 5.85 26.62
C ARG A 229 25.97 4.62 25.76
N ARG A 230 25.51 4.85 24.52
CA ARG A 230 25.23 3.80 23.53
C ARG A 230 26.46 2.95 23.19
N ALA A 231 27.64 3.57 23.07
CA ALA A 231 28.87 2.84 22.78
C ALA A 231 29.24 1.86 23.91
N CYS A 232 29.09 2.27 25.17
CA CYS A 232 29.39 1.43 26.32
C CYS A 232 28.39 0.27 26.49
N SER A 233 27.08 0.54 26.40
CA SER A 233 26.02 -0.47 26.49
C SER A 233 26.12 -1.50 25.36
N SER A 234 26.32 -1.04 24.12
CA SER A 234 26.40 -1.90 22.94
C SER A 234 27.61 -2.83 22.98
N THR A 235 28.77 -2.35 23.46
CA THR A 235 30.00 -3.15 23.57
C THR A 235 29.87 -4.25 24.63
N CYS A 236 29.27 -3.94 25.80
CA CYS A 236 29.04 -4.91 26.85
C CYS A 236 28.02 -6.00 26.45
N LEU A 237 27.01 -5.64 25.66
CA LEU A 237 25.98 -6.57 25.19
C LEU A 237 26.44 -7.45 24.02
N LEU A 238 27.26 -6.92 23.11
CA LEU A 238 27.89 -7.72 22.05
C LEU A 238 28.84 -8.77 22.64
N ALA A 239 29.59 -8.42 23.69
CA ALA A 239 30.48 -9.33 24.39
C ALA A 239 29.73 -10.47 25.12
N SER A 240 28.52 -10.22 25.63
CA SER A 240 27.69 -11.24 26.29
C SER A 240 26.91 -12.10 25.29
N ALA A 241 26.38 -11.51 24.22
CA ALA A 241 25.65 -12.22 23.16
C ALA A 241 26.53 -13.23 22.40
N PHE A 242 27.81 -12.91 22.16
CA PHE A 242 28.76 -13.84 21.52
C PHE A 242 29.12 -15.06 22.38
N ARG A 243 28.93 -14.96 23.70
CA ARG A 243 29.42 -15.97 24.66
C ARG A 243 28.35 -17.01 25.02
N THR A 244 27.08 -16.72 24.79
CA THR A 244 25.96 -17.62 25.11
C THR A 244 25.05 -17.77 23.90
N CYS A 245 25.13 -18.90 23.19
CA CYS A 245 24.20 -19.29 22.11
C CYS A 245 22.74 -19.55 22.59
N ALA A 246 22.34 -18.96 23.72
CA ALA A 246 21.01 -19.09 24.32
C ALA A 246 20.40 -17.70 24.52
N LEU A 247 19.83 -17.14 23.44
CA LEU A 247 19.24 -15.81 23.38
C LEU A 247 18.02 -15.51 24.30
N PRO A 248 17.18 -16.44 24.78
CA PRO A 248 15.89 -16.02 25.38
C PRO A 248 15.96 -15.47 26.82
N CYS A 249 16.92 -15.89 27.64
CA CYS A 249 16.93 -15.58 29.08
C CYS A 249 17.64 -14.26 29.41
N PRO A 250 18.87 -14.00 28.90
CA PRO A 250 19.57 -12.74 29.15
C PRO A 250 18.82 -11.52 28.59
N CYS A 251 18.11 -11.68 27.47
CA CYS A 251 17.34 -10.60 26.86
C CYS A 251 16.13 -10.18 27.70
N ARG A 252 15.43 -11.14 28.32
CA ARG A 252 14.30 -10.84 29.21
C ARG A 252 14.75 -10.09 30.45
N LEU A 253 15.90 -10.47 31.02
CA LEU A 253 16.50 -9.80 32.17
C LEU A 253 16.94 -8.38 31.84
N ALA A 254 17.56 -8.17 30.67
CA ALA A 254 18.00 -6.85 30.23
C ALA A 254 16.83 -5.88 29.96
N CYS A 255 15.76 -6.34 29.28
CA CYS A 255 14.58 -5.52 29.07
C CYS A 255 13.89 -5.16 30.39
N ALA A 256 13.70 -6.14 31.28
CA ALA A 256 13.10 -5.90 32.60
C ALA A 256 13.93 -4.93 33.46
N ALA A 257 15.26 -5.02 33.40
CA ALA A 257 16.15 -4.11 34.11
C ALA A 257 16.05 -2.67 33.59
N SER A 258 15.89 -2.46 32.28
CA SER A 258 15.69 -1.13 31.70
C SER A 258 14.33 -0.55 32.06
N ASP A 259 13.25 -1.33 32.01
CA ASP A 259 11.91 -0.87 32.38
C ASP A 259 11.85 -0.44 33.86
N VAL A 260 12.45 -1.24 34.75
CA VAL A 260 12.56 -0.91 36.18
C VAL A 260 13.43 0.34 36.39
N ALA A 261 14.53 0.48 35.65
CA ALA A 261 15.39 1.65 35.72
C ALA A 261 14.67 2.93 35.26
N SER A 262 13.78 2.87 34.26
CA SER A 262 12.99 4.03 33.81
C SER A 262 11.94 4.50 34.83
N LEU A 263 11.50 3.61 35.73
CA LEU A 263 10.53 3.93 36.80
C LEU A 263 11.20 4.39 38.10
N LEU A 264 12.47 4.05 38.30
CA LEU A 264 13.22 4.42 39.48
C LEU A 264 13.46 5.93 39.69
N PRO A 265 13.51 6.85 38.70
CA PRO A 265 13.82 8.27 38.90
C PRO A 265 12.83 9.00 39.82
N ALA A 266 11.62 8.48 39.99
CA ALA A 266 10.63 9.01 40.93
C ALA A 266 11.04 8.86 42.42
N VAL A 267 11.92 7.90 42.73
CA VAL A 267 12.35 7.59 44.10
C VAL A 267 13.51 8.49 44.61
N PRO A 268 14.58 8.76 43.84
CA PRO A 268 15.69 9.62 44.26
C PRO A 268 15.46 11.12 44.05
N CYS A 269 14.39 11.54 43.36
CA CYS A 269 14.04 12.95 43.13
C CYS A 269 13.38 13.62 44.34
N ARG A 270 13.97 13.42 45.52
CA ARG A 270 13.67 14.17 46.74
C ARG A 270 14.83 15.11 47.06
N VAL A 271 14.53 16.25 47.68
CA VAL A 271 15.53 17.26 48.10
C VAL A 271 16.64 16.65 48.99
N ALA A 272 16.31 15.63 49.80
CA ALA A 272 17.26 14.88 50.63
C ALA A 272 17.61 13.47 50.09
N GLY A 273 17.39 13.22 48.79
CA GLY A 273 17.63 11.93 48.16
C GLY A 273 19.13 11.60 47.99
N PRO A 274 19.48 10.33 47.70
CA PRO A 274 20.87 9.96 47.46
C PRO A 274 21.49 10.75 46.30
N GLY A 275 22.78 11.07 46.45
CA GLY A 275 23.55 11.83 45.47
C GLY A 275 23.69 11.13 44.12
N TYR A 276 24.19 11.86 43.11
CA TYR A 276 24.26 11.39 41.72
C TYR A 276 24.84 9.97 41.59
N TRP A 277 26.00 9.71 42.18
CA TRP A 277 26.72 8.44 42.05
C TRP A 277 26.00 7.23 42.65
N ARG A 278 25.16 7.43 43.67
CA ARG A 278 24.48 6.33 44.37
C ARG A 278 23.11 5.99 43.78
N ALA A 279 22.43 6.95 43.15
CA ALA A 279 21.05 6.77 42.70
C ALA A 279 20.84 7.07 41.23
N VAL A 280 21.39 8.18 40.74
CA VAL A 280 21.14 8.66 39.38
C VAL A 280 22.04 7.95 38.37
N CYS A 281 23.32 7.75 38.71
CA CYS A 281 24.30 7.10 37.84
C CYS A 281 23.91 5.64 37.47
N PRO A 282 23.50 4.77 38.42
CA PRO A 282 23.04 3.42 38.08
C PRO A 282 21.79 3.42 37.20
N VAL A 283 20.85 4.33 37.45
CA VAL A 283 19.61 4.46 36.67
C VAL A 283 19.91 4.88 35.23
N VAL A 284 20.72 5.92 35.05
CA VAL A 284 21.16 6.41 33.73
C VAL A 284 21.95 5.34 32.97
N ALA A 285 22.74 4.51 33.66
CA ALA A 285 23.52 3.44 33.05
C ALA A 285 22.67 2.24 32.60
N LEU A 286 21.58 1.92 33.31
CA LEU A 286 20.70 0.78 33.01
C LEU A 286 19.60 1.13 31.98
N ASN A 287 19.24 2.40 31.85
CA ASN A 287 18.17 2.89 30.97
C ASN A 287 18.35 2.53 29.47
N PRO A 288 19.56 2.61 28.84
CA PRO A 288 19.72 2.30 27.41
C PRO A 288 19.83 0.81 27.07
N LEU A 289 19.99 -0.08 28.05
CA LEU A 289 20.34 -1.48 27.78
C LEU A 289 19.28 -2.23 26.96
N GLY A 290 18.00 -2.06 27.28
CA GLY A 290 16.90 -2.70 26.54
C GLY A 290 16.75 -2.17 25.12
N ALA A 291 16.96 -0.85 24.91
CA ALA A 291 16.80 -0.22 23.60
C ALA A 291 17.89 -0.69 22.62
N ASP A 292 19.13 -0.68 23.10
CA ASP A 292 20.28 -1.07 22.31
C ASP A 292 20.26 -2.58 22.01
N LEU A 293 19.86 -3.41 22.98
CA LEU A 293 19.75 -4.86 22.78
C LEU A 293 18.73 -5.22 21.70
N ILE A 294 17.52 -4.65 21.74
CA ILE A 294 16.49 -4.95 20.73
C ILE A 294 16.92 -4.47 19.35
N TYR A 295 17.57 -3.31 19.26
CA TYR A 295 18.08 -2.79 17.99
C TYR A 295 19.18 -3.69 17.40
N THR A 296 20.14 -4.15 18.23
CA THR A 296 21.17 -5.10 17.81
C THR A 296 20.57 -6.45 17.41
N MET A 297 19.61 -6.98 18.16
CA MET A 297 18.92 -8.22 17.81
C MET A 297 18.18 -8.09 16.47
N ALA A 298 17.45 -6.98 16.27
CA ALA A 298 16.75 -6.73 15.02
C ALA A 298 17.71 -6.71 13.82
N ILE A 299 18.87 -6.08 13.95
CA ILE A 299 19.92 -6.10 12.92
C ILE A 299 20.45 -7.52 12.69
N LEU A 300 20.74 -8.28 13.74
CA LEU A 300 21.26 -9.65 13.61
C LEU A 300 20.26 -10.61 12.95
N PHE A 301 18.96 -10.41 13.20
CA PHE A 301 17.90 -11.16 12.53
C PHE A 301 17.76 -10.77 11.05
N THR A 302 17.85 -9.48 10.72
CA THR A 302 17.73 -9.03 9.33
C THR A 302 18.97 -9.34 8.49
N THR A 303 20.16 -9.39 9.07
CA THR A 303 21.40 -9.72 8.36
C THR A 303 21.67 -11.23 8.25
N GLY A 304 20.76 -12.09 8.72
CA GLY A 304 20.77 -13.52 8.42
C GLY A 304 21.85 -14.33 9.16
N CYS A 305 22.40 -13.86 10.28
CA CYS A 305 23.40 -14.61 11.06
C CYS A 305 22.85 -15.85 11.81
N VAL A 306 21.63 -16.32 11.48
CA VAL A 306 21.11 -17.60 11.96
C VAL A 306 21.22 -18.60 10.80
N PRO A 307 22.14 -19.58 10.85
CA PRO A 307 22.07 -20.69 9.90
C PRO A 307 20.75 -21.42 10.13
N GLY A 308 19.93 -21.51 9.08
CA GLY A 308 18.67 -22.25 9.12
C GLY A 308 18.94 -23.72 9.47
N PRO A 309 18.06 -24.36 10.28
CA PRO A 309 18.20 -25.78 10.60
C PRO A 309 17.84 -26.59 9.34
N GLY A 310 18.82 -26.94 8.51
CA GLY A 310 18.53 -27.79 7.36
C GLY A 310 19.55 -27.95 6.25
N HIS A 311 20.84 -27.65 6.45
CA HIS A 311 21.87 -28.05 5.49
C HIS A 311 22.91 -28.97 6.13
N ARG A 312 22.75 -30.27 5.87
CA ARG A 312 23.83 -31.27 5.78
C ARG A 312 23.78 -31.88 4.37
N PRO A 313 24.94 -32.31 3.84
CA PRO A 313 25.25 -32.37 2.41
C PRO A 313 24.37 -33.32 1.61
#